data_AF-A0A2A7NZ80-F1
#
_entry.id   AF-A0A2A7NZ80-F1
#
_cell.length_a   1.000
_cell.length_b   1.000
_cell.length_c   1.000
_cell.angle_alpha   90.00
_cell.angle_beta   90.00
_cell.angle_gamma   90.00
#
_symmetry.space_group_name_H-M   'P 1'
#
loop_
_entity.id
_entity.type
_entity.pdbx_description
1 polymer ?
#
loop_
_entity_poly.entity_id
_entity_poly.type
_entity_poly.pdbx_seq_one_letter_code
_entity_poly.pdbx_strand_id
1 'polypeptide(L)'
;MEANLLAVFDERDPGRRAAAIAKTYAPDVKWTDEDGVSTGHEALDAKAAALQNGALQGLHFVKAGPVRQTGDLGYLAWEVHTPDNVAVASGFDVALIADDRIARLWTILTDSD
;
A
#
# COMPACT_ATOMS: atom_id res chain seq x y z
N MET A 1 4.11 3.92 7.02
CA MET A 1 4.31 2.68 6.23
C MET A 1 3.40 1.54 6.66
N GLU A 2 3.35 1.15 7.95
CA GLU A 2 2.48 0.03 8.36
C GLU A 2 0.99 0.28 8.11
N ALA A 3 0.50 1.50 8.40
CA ALA A 3 -0.88 1.88 8.10
C ALA A 3 -1.21 1.84 6.60
N ASN A 4 -0.25 2.18 5.73
CA ASN A 4 -0.39 2.03 4.27
C ASN A 4 -0.63 0.55 3.91
N LEU A 5 0.17 -0.37 4.45
CA LEU A 5 0.03 -1.79 4.15
C LEU A 5 -1.26 -2.38 4.73
N LEU A 6 -1.46 -2.26 6.05
CA LEU A 6 -2.49 -3.03 6.77
C LEU A 6 -3.84 -2.32 6.88
N ALA A 7 -3.83 -1.00 7.08
CA ALA A 7 -5.08 -0.25 7.28
C ALA A 7 -5.67 0.27 5.96
N VAL A 8 -4.92 0.21 4.86
CA VAL A 8 -5.37 0.65 3.54
C VAL A 8 -5.44 -0.54 2.57
N PHE A 9 -4.30 -1.14 2.22
CA PHE A 9 -4.28 -2.21 1.22
C PHE A 9 -4.86 -3.54 1.72
N ASP A 10 -4.78 -3.83 3.02
CA ASP A 10 -5.37 -5.03 3.62
C ASP A 10 -6.81 -4.84 4.16
N GLU A 11 -7.30 -3.60 4.25
CA GLU A 11 -8.65 -3.31 4.75
C GLU A 11 -9.72 -3.47 3.66
N ARG A 12 -10.68 -4.38 3.90
CA ARG A 12 -11.75 -4.72 2.96
C ARG A 12 -12.99 -3.83 3.10
N ASP A 13 -13.22 -3.24 4.27
CA ASP A 13 -14.33 -2.30 4.48
C ASP A 13 -14.02 -0.94 3.85
N PRO A 14 -14.83 -0.48 2.86
CA PRO A 14 -14.55 0.78 2.16
C PRO A 14 -14.57 2.01 3.08
N GLY A 15 -15.43 2.04 4.09
CA GLY A 15 -15.52 3.17 5.01
C GLY A 15 -14.30 3.27 5.92
N ARG A 16 -13.84 2.14 6.46
CA ARG A 16 -12.61 2.08 7.27
C ARG A 16 -11.38 2.39 6.43
N ARG A 17 -11.32 1.89 5.19
CA ARG A 17 -10.22 2.19 4.26
C ARG A 17 -10.16 3.67 3.92
N ALA A 18 -11.29 4.30 3.58
CA ALA A 18 -11.33 5.75 3.31
C ALA A 18 -10.85 6.58 4.51
N ALA A 19 -11.24 6.21 5.73
CA ALA A 19 -10.77 6.86 6.95
C ALA A 19 -9.25 6.68 7.17
N ALA A 20 -8.73 5.47 6.92
CA ALA A 20 -7.31 5.19 6.99
C ALA A 20 -6.51 5.97 5.94
N ILE A 21 -7.03 6.10 4.72
CA ILE A 21 -6.44 6.90 3.64
C ILE A 21 -6.33 8.36 4.06
N ALA A 22 -7.42 8.96 4.57
CA ALA A 22 -7.45 10.35 4.99
C ALA A 22 -6.43 10.68 6.11
N LYS A 23 -6.12 9.69 6.96
CA LYS A 23 -5.12 9.82 8.03
C LYS A 23 -3.68 9.57 7.53
N THR A 24 -3.50 8.68 6.55
CA THR A 24 -2.18 8.16 6.16
C THR A 24 -1.52 8.99 5.06
N TYR A 25 -2.30 9.56 4.14
CA TYR A 25 -1.77 10.22 2.95
C TYR A 25 -2.07 11.72 2.91
N ALA A 26 -1.18 12.47 2.27
CA ALA A 26 -1.45 13.85 1.90
C ALA A 26 -2.66 13.92 0.93
N PRO A 27 -3.47 15.00 0.92
CA PRO A 27 -4.64 15.10 0.04
C PRO A 27 -4.33 14.93 -1.45
N ASP A 28 -3.12 15.33 -1.87
CA ASP A 28 -2.60 15.28 -3.23
C ASP A 28 -1.56 14.17 -3.45
N VAL A 29 -1.57 13.12 -2.60
CA VAL A 29 -0.64 12.00 -2.69
C VAL A 29 -0.52 11.47 -4.11
N LYS A 30 0.71 11.18 -4.55
CA LYS A 30 0.96 10.48 -5.80
C LYS A 30 1.48 9.09 -5.50
N TRP A 31 0.68 8.09 -5.86
CA TRP A 31 1.09 6.69 -5.82
C TRP A 31 1.47 6.24 -7.23
N THR A 32 2.66 5.67 -7.35
CA THR A 32 3.22 5.14 -8.60
C THR A 32 3.50 3.64 -8.45
N ASP A 33 3.05 2.86 -9.41
CA ASP A 33 3.41 1.45 -9.60
C ASP A 33 3.58 1.17 -11.11
N GLU A 34 3.60 -0.12 -11.50
CA GLU A 34 3.78 -0.54 -12.89
C GLU A 34 2.67 -0.07 -13.84
N ASP A 35 1.46 0.16 -13.34
CA ASP A 35 0.30 0.59 -14.13
C ASP A 35 0.24 2.12 -14.32
N GLY A 36 1.14 2.86 -13.66
CA GLY A 36 1.24 4.31 -13.78
C GLY A 36 1.02 5.04 -12.46
N VAL A 37 0.34 6.20 -12.51
CA VAL A 37 0.24 7.12 -11.36
C VAL A 37 -1.22 7.41 -10.98
N SER A 38 -1.57 7.17 -9.73
CA SER A 38 -2.82 7.60 -9.10
C SER A 38 -2.58 8.83 -8.23
N THR A 39 -3.41 9.87 -8.37
CA THR A 39 -3.26 11.12 -7.62
C THR A 39 -4.48 11.43 -6.77
N GLY A 40 -4.24 11.70 -5.48
CA GLY A 40 -5.26 12.05 -4.50
C GLY A 40 -5.97 10.85 -3.88
N HIS A 41 -6.70 11.10 -2.79
CA HIS A 41 -7.35 10.06 -1.99
C HIS A 41 -8.38 9.25 -2.77
N GLU A 42 -9.19 9.89 -3.61
CA GLU A 42 -10.23 9.21 -4.40
C GLU A 42 -9.62 8.21 -5.40
N ALA A 43 -8.61 8.65 -6.16
CA ALA A 43 -7.95 7.77 -7.14
C ALA A 43 -7.19 6.64 -6.46
N LEU A 44 -6.59 6.90 -5.30
CA LEU A 44 -5.90 5.88 -4.49
C LEU A 44 -6.90 4.84 -3.99
N ASP A 45 -8.02 5.26 -3.38
CA ASP A 45 -9.04 4.33 -2.87
C ASP A 45 -9.67 3.50 -4.00
N ALA A 46 -10.01 4.14 -5.12
CA ALA A 46 -10.57 3.46 -6.28
C ALA A 46 -9.63 2.37 -6.81
N LYS A 47 -8.34 2.66 -6.91
CA LYS A 47 -7.33 1.68 -7.36
C LYS A 47 -7.11 0.58 -6.31
N ALA A 48 -7.01 0.92 -5.03
CA ALA A 48 -6.90 -0.06 -3.96
C ALA A 48 -8.11 -1.02 -3.95
N ALA A 49 -9.32 -0.49 -4.08
CA ALA A 49 -10.54 -1.29 -4.16
C ALA A 49 -10.55 -2.20 -5.40
N ALA A 50 -10.08 -1.71 -6.56
CA ALA A 50 -9.97 -2.52 -7.77
C ALA A 50 -9.00 -3.69 -7.58
N LEU A 51 -7.84 -3.46 -6.97
CA LEU A 51 -6.88 -4.53 -6.63
C LEU A 51 -7.49 -5.55 -5.67
N GLN A 52 -8.17 -5.10 -4.61
CA GLN A 52 -8.81 -5.95 -3.61
C GLN A 52 -9.94 -6.82 -4.17
N ASN A 53 -10.68 -6.31 -5.15
CA ASN A 53 -11.77 -7.03 -5.81
C ASN A 53 -11.28 -7.90 -6.98
N GLY A 54 -10.02 -7.74 -7.41
CA GLY A 54 -9.41 -8.46 -8.51
C GLY A 54 -8.23 -9.31 -8.02
N ALA A 55 -7.01 -8.87 -8.32
CA ALA A 55 -5.78 -9.64 -8.10
C ALA A 55 -5.54 -10.06 -6.63
N LEU A 56 -6.08 -9.32 -5.66
CA LEU A 56 -5.92 -9.60 -4.22
C LEU A 56 -7.14 -10.27 -3.59
N GLN A 57 -8.10 -10.75 -4.39
CA GLN A 57 -9.30 -11.37 -3.86
C GLN A 57 -8.96 -12.62 -3.05
N GLY A 58 -9.34 -12.61 -1.76
CA GLY A 58 -9.06 -13.72 -0.83
C GLY A 58 -7.62 -13.81 -0.35
N LEU A 59 -6.76 -12.85 -0.72
CA LEU A 59 -5.38 -12.76 -0.27
C LEU A 59 -5.24 -11.70 0.84
N HIS A 60 -4.13 -11.73 1.58
CA HIS A 60 -3.80 -10.74 2.59
C HIS A 60 -2.34 -10.34 2.56
N PHE A 61 -2.04 -9.11 2.99
CA PHE A 61 -0.68 -8.61 3.09
C PHE A 61 -0.02 -9.01 4.40
N VAL A 62 1.27 -9.33 4.34
CA VAL A 62 2.14 -9.58 5.48
C VAL A 62 3.39 -8.70 5.38
N LYS A 63 3.85 -8.16 6.50
CA LYS A 63 5.12 -7.42 6.55
C LYS A 63 6.30 -8.38 6.37
N ALA A 64 7.17 -8.09 5.40
CA ALA A 64 8.44 -8.79 5.22
C ALA A 64 9.57 -8.05 5.95
N GLY A 65 9.48 -8.00 7.28
CA GLY A 65 10.44 -7.33 8.15
C GLY A 65 9.97 -5.97 8.71
N PRO A 66 10.88 -5.22 9.35
CA PRO A 66 10.52 -3.97 10.01
C PRO A 66 10.36 -2.81 9.02
N VAL A 67 9.56 -1.82 9.39
CA VAL A 67 9.58 -0.51 8.73
C VAL A 67 10.97 0.10 8.87
N ARG A 68 11.54 0.60 7.77
CA ARG A 68 12.78 1.38 7.76
C ARG A 68 12.45 2.82 7.42
N GLN A 69 13.14 3.76 8.05
CA GLN A 69 12.97 5.18 7.78
C GLN A 69 14.30 5.91 7.97
N THR A 70 14.60 6.85 7.08
CA THR A 70 15.68 7.84 7.27
C THR A 70 15.18 9.19 6.78
N GLY A 71 15.22 10.20 7.64
CA GLY A 71 14.57 11.48 7.36
C GLY A 71 13.09 11.30 6.99
N ASP A 72 12.72 11.83 5.82
CA ASP A 72 11.39 11.79 5.21
C ASP A 72 11.15 10.57 4.31
N LEU A 73 12.14 9.68 4.14
CA LEU A 73 12.00 8.48 3.33
C LEU A 73 11.60 7.28 4.19
N GLY A 74 10.45 6.67 3.88
CA GLY A 74 9.97 5.43 4.47
C GLY A 74 10.10 4.25 3.51
N TYR A 75 10.34 3.05 4.05
CA TYR A 75 10.42 1.80 3.31
C TYR A 75 9.74 0.67 4.10
N LEU A 76 8.99 -0.19 3.41
CA LEU A 76 8.47 -1.43 3.97
C LEU A 76 8.36 -2.51 2.88
N ALA A 77 9.09 -3.60 3.07
CA ALA A 77 8.90 -4.82 2.29
C ALA A 77 7.67 -5.58 2.77
N TRP A 78 7.01 -6.27 1.85
CA TRP A 78 5.78 -7.01 2.09
C TRP A 78 5.70 -8.26 1.21
N GLU A 79 4.86 -9.17 1.65
CA GLU A 79 4.42 -10.34 0.88
C GLU A 79 2.89 -10.34 0.83
N VAL A 80 2.34 -10.95 -0.23
CA VAL A 80 0.92 -11.27 -0.33
C VAL A 80 0.77 -12.78 -0.14
N HIS A 81 -0.12 -13.17 0.75
CA HIS A 81 -0.31 -14.54 1.20
C HIS A 81 -1.72 -15.02 0.90
N THR A 82 -1.84 -16.32 0.66
CA THR A 82 -3.12 -17.05 0.67
C THR A 82 -3.61 -17.25 2.10
N PRO A 83 -4.90 -17.65 2.32
CA PRO A 83 -5.43 -17.91 3.67
C PRO A 83 -4.66 -18.98 4.47
N ASP A 84 -3.98 -19.90 3.80
CA ASP A 84 -3.10 -20.91 4.39
C ASP A 84 -1.64 -20.45 4.57
N ASN A 85 -1.37 -19.15 4.39
CA ASN A 85 -0.08 -18.47 4.56
C ASN A 85 1.01 -18.93 3.59
N VAL A 86 0.65 -19.20 2.33
CA VAL A 86 1.61 -19.39 1.24
C VAL A 86 1.83 -18.03 0.58
N ALA A 87 3.09 -17.60 0.51
CA ALA A 87 3.47 -16.39 -0.22
C ALA A 87 3.26 -16.60 -1.72
N VAL A 88 2.50 -15.70 -2.35
CA VAL A 88 2.17 -15.75 -3.79
C VAL A 88 2.69 -14.54 -4.57
N ALA A 89 3.10 -13.48 -3.87
CA ALA A 89 3.81 -12.35 -4.44
C ALA A 89 4.62 -11.65 -3.34
N SER A 90 5.69 -10.96 -3.75
CA SER A 90 6.46 -10.09 -2.86
C SER A 90 6.76 -8.75 -3.52
N GLY A 91 7.00 -7.75 -2.68
CA GLY A 91 7.35 -6.43 -3.12
C GLY A 91 7.74 -5.52 -1.97
N PHE A 92 7.85 -4.24 -2.26
CA PHE A 92 8.06 -3.23 -1.24
C PHE A 92 7.47 -1.89 -1.65
N ASP A 93 7.13 -1.11 -0.63
CA ASP A 93 6.74 0.28 -0.77
C ASP A 93 7.86 1.21 -0.31
N VAL A 94 8.11 2.24 -1.10
CA VAL A 94 8.93 3.41 -0.73
C VAL A 94 8.01 4.62 -0.65
N ALA A 95 8.15 5.43 0.40
CA ALA A 95 7.36 6.64 0.56
C ALA A 95 8.24 7.87 0.83
N LEU A 96 7.81 9.01 0.32
CA LEU A 96 8.22 10.33 0.81
C LEU A 96 7.15 10.85 1.76
N ILE A 97 7.55 11.22 2.97
CA ILE A 97 6.67 11.64 4.06
C ILE A 97 6.82 13.14 4.28
N ALA A 98 5.71 13.87 4.23
CA ALA A 98 5.64 15.29 4.54
C ALA A 98 4.49 15.52 5.53
N ASP A 99 4.72 16.34 6.55
CA ASP A 99 3.72 16.65 7.60
C ASP A 99 3.07 15.39 8.20
N ASP A 100 3.91 14.40 8.54
CA ASP A 100 3.52 13.08 9.07
C ASP A 100 2.59 12.25 8.17
N ARG A 101 2.49 12.60 6.87
CA ARG A 101 1.68 11.91 5.87
C ARG A 101 2.48 11.51 4.66
N ILE A 102 2.08 10.41 4.02
CA ILE A 102 2.71 9.97 2.77
C ILE A 102 2.28 10.93 1.64
N ALA A 103 3.23 11.67 1.08
CA ALA A 103 3.03 12.57 -0.05
C ALA A 103 3.33 11.88 -1.39
N ARG A 104 4.28 10.95 -1.40
CA ARG A 104 4.63 10.13 -2.57
C ARG A 104 4.78 8.69 -2.15
N LEU A 105 4.25 7.77 -2.93
CA LEU A 105 4.34 6.34 -2.71
C LEU A 105 4.81 5.67 -4.02
N TRP A 106 5.77 4.77 -3.92
CA TRP A 106 6.18 3.90 -5.01
C TRP A 106 6.04 2.46 -4.55
N THR A 107 5.36 1.64 -5.33
CA THR A 107 5.24 0.20 -5.10
C THR A 107 6.03 -0.54 -6.15
N ILE A 108 6.88 -1.47 -5.72
CA ILE A 108 7.76 -2.25 -6.60
C ILE A 108 7.56 -3.73 -6.26
N LEU A 109 7.20 -4.53 -7.26
CA LEU A 109 7.16 -5.99 -7.15
C LEU A 109 8.58 -6.55 -7.24
N THR A 110 8.90 -7.56 -6.43
CA THR A 110 10.23 -8.19 -6.39
C THR A 110 10.27 -9.60 -6.94
N ASP A 111 9.13 -10.30 -6.96
CA ASP A 111 9.03 -11.60 -7.64
C ASP A 111 8.41 -11.40 -9.02
N SER A 112 9.20 -11.71 -10.04
CA SER A 112 8.81 -11.75 -11.45
C SER A 112 9.39 -13.02 -12.05
N ASP A 113 8.86 -14.17 -11.63
CA ASP A 113 9.04 -15.43 -12.35
C ASP A 113 7.71 -15.82 -13.02
#